data_AF-A0A343JCP1-F1
#
_entry.id   AF-A0A343JCP1-F1
#
_cell.length_a   1.000
_cell.length_b   1.000
_cell.length_c   1.000
_cell.angle_alpha   90.00
_cell.angle_beta   90.00
_cell.angle_gamma   90.00
#
_symmetry.space_group_name_H-M   'P 1'
#
loop_
_entity.id
_entity.type
_entity.pdbx_description
1 polymer ?
#
loop_
_entity_poly.entity_id
_entity_poly.type
_entity_poly.pdbx_seq_one_letter_code
_entity_poly.pdbx_strand_id
1 'polypeptide(L)'
;MIRNKKVYALISATLMSTAFSLGTSINIKPVSAYEIKKFASLYIENEVKNGDVLEETLNELINEKIITKEQADKILTYLKGNSKNSNTNNSKNEKLFDELVKNNIVTEELAEKIRDRMGDKIFVHKKDEISQKLDDLIKNNTINEEQKKKVLNKLEEAHKERRENCKKLKGMSDKERKEYIEKNNLHNKDILEELLKEGVITKEQAEAIKKIIPRNNMN
;
A
#
# COMPACT_ATOMS: atom_id res chain seq x y z
N MET A 1 19.93 -31.05 13.47
CA MET A 1 19.75 -31.23 12.02
C MET A 1 18.33 -30.78 11.67
N ILE A 2 18.20 -30.01 10.59
CA ILE A 2 17.06 -29.20 10.16
C ILE A 2 15.81 -30.05 9.86
N ARG A 3 14.59 -29.56 10.16
CA ARG A 3 13.59 -29.15 9.14
C ARG A 3 12.30 -28.57 9.73
N ASN A 4 12.00 -27.38 9.22
CA ASN A 4 10.91 -26.46 9.53
C ASN A 4 9.54 -26.93 9.02
N LYS A 5 8.51 -26.68 9.84
CA LYS A 5 7.19 -26.06 9.58
C LYS A 5 6.50 -26.30 8.23
N LYS A 6 5.19 -26.59 8.29
CA LYS A 6 4.10 -25.66 7.88
C LYS A 6 2.72 -26.21 8.30
N VAL A 7 2.14 -25.58 9.33
CA VAL A 7 0.71 -25.67 9.66
C VAL A 7 0.00 -24.68 8.72
N TYR A 8 -0.75 -25.20 7.75
CA TYR A 8 -1.63 -24.38 6.93
C TYR A 8 -2.96 -24.22 7.67
N ALA A 9 -3.21 -22.99 8.10
CA ALA A 9 -4.40 -22.59 8.82
C ALA A 9 -5.66 -22.68 7.94
N LEU A 10 -6.72 -23.22 8.55
CA LEU A 10 -8.11 -23.04 8.18
C LEU A 10 -8.42 -21.55 7.94
N ILE A 11 -8.65 -21.14 6.70
CA ILE A 11 -9.51 -20.01 6.38
C ILE A 11 -10.35 -20.40 5.16
N SER A 12 -11.33 -21.25 5.38
CA SER A 12 -12.37 -21.54 4.39
C SER A 12 -13.65 -21.97 5.10
N ALA A 13 -14.45 -21.01 5.60
CA ALA A 13 -15.90 -21.18 5.79
C ALA A 13 -16.58 -19.93 6.41
N THR A 14 -16.47 -18.75 5.79
CA THR A 14 -17.32 -17.61 6.23
C THR A 14 -18.01 -16.86 5.07
N LEU A 15 -18.09 -17.46 3.88
CA LEU A 15 -18.88 -16.93 2.76
C LEU A 15 -19.95 -17.89 2.22
N MET A 16 -20.24 -19.01 2.90
CA MET A 16 -21.39 -19.86 2.60
C MET A 16 -22.43 -19.82 3.74
N SER A 17 -22.95 -18.62 4.08
CA SER A 17 -24.10 -18.56 4.99
C SER A 17 -25.16 -17.52 4.63
N THR A 18 -25.09 -16.88 3.45
CA THR A 18 -26.11 -15.94 2.98
C THR A 18 -26.68 -16.30 1.61
N ALA A 19 -26.81 -17.59 1.32
CA ALA A 19 -27.58 -18.08 0.18
C ALA A 19 -28.50 -19.22 0.60
N PHE A 20 -29.33 -18.99 1.62
CA PHE A 20 -30.48 -19.85 1.92
C PHE A 20 -31.70 -18.99 2.26
N SER A 21 -32.14 -18.18 1.32
CA SER A 21 -33.55 -17.80 1.18
C SER A 21 -33.72 -17.03 -0.11
N LEU A 22 -34.27 -17.70 -1.11
CA LEU A 22 -35.05 -17.22 -2.27
C LEU A 22 -34.85 -18.24 -3.39
N GLY A 23 -35.87 -19.09 -3.56
CA GLY A 23 -35.87 -20.20 -4.50
C GLY A 23 -35.74 -19.76 -5.96
N THR A 24 -34.50 -19.67 -6.44
CA THR A 24 -34.19 -19.79 -7.86
C THR A 24 -33.07 -20.82 -8.01
N SER A 25 -33.39 -21.93 -8.68
CA SER A 25 -32.43 -23.00 -8.99
C SER A 25 -31.50 -22.51 -10.10
N ILE A 26 -30.45 -21.78 -9.73
CA ILE A 26 -29.35 -21.48 -10.64
C ILE A 26 -28.41 -22.68 -10.63
N ASN A 27 -28.39 -23.44 -11.73
CA ASN A 27 -27.45 -24.53 -11.95
C ASN A 27 -26.05 -23.95 -12.21
N ILE A 28 -25.33 -23.65 -11.13
CA ILE A 28 -23.93 -23.21 -11.21
C ILE A 28 -23.06 -24.46 -11.24
N LYS A 29 -22.42 -24.72 -12.38
CA LYS A 29 -21.41 -25.78 -12.50
C LYS A 29 -20.33 -25.56 -11.42
N PRO A 30 -19.90 -26.61 -10.70
CA PRO A 30 -18.83 -26.48 -9.72
C PRO A 30 -17.55 -26.03 -10.43
N VAL A 31 -17.07 -24.83 -10.08
CA VAL A 31 -15.76 -24.33 -10.51
C VAL A 31 -14.71 -25.30 -9.96
N SER A 32 -13.93 -25.91 -10.85
CA SER A 32 -12.97 -26.94 -10.44
C SER A 32 -11.87 -26.33 -9.57
N ALA A 33 -11.40 -27.09 -8.58
CA ALA A 33 -10.30 -26.69 -7.70
C ALA A 33 -9.02 -26.28 -8.46
N TYR A 34 -8.88 -26.72 -9.72
CA TYR A 34 -7.77 -26.33 -10.59
C TYR A 34 -7.85 -24.87 -11.06
N GLU A 35 -9.05 -24.33 -11.30
CA GLU A 35 -9.24 -22.92 -11.65
C GLU A 35 -9.00 -22.00 -10.44
N ILE A 36 -9.43 -22.43 -9.25
CA ILE A 36 -9.14 -21.72 -8.00
C ILE A 36 -7.63 -21.70 -7.73
N LYS A 37 -6.92 -22.81 -8.00
CA LYS A 37 -5.46 -22.87 -7.86
C LYS A 37 -4.73 -21.98 -8.87
N LYS A 38 -5.24 -21.85 -10.10
CA LYS A 38 -4.71 -20.95 -11.14
C LYS A 38 -4.94 -19.47 -10.79
N PHE A 39 -6.08 -19.14 -10.20
CA PHE A 39 -6.37 -17.79 -9.68
C PHE A 39 -5.53 -17.45 -8.44
N ALA A 40 -5.36 -18.40 -7.51
CA ALA A 40 -4.57 -18.20 -6.30
C ALA A 40 -3.05 -18.19 -6.56
N SER A 41 -2.56 -18.96 -7.56
CA SER A 41 -1.14 -18.97 -7.92
C SER A 41 -0.68 -17.71 -8.65
N LEU A 42 -1.60 -16.92 -9.20
CA LEU A 42 -1.26 -15.65 -9.85
C LEU A 42 -0.89 -14.53 -8.85
N TYR A 43 -1.15 -14.73 -7.55
CA TYR A 43 -1.00 -13.69 -6.52
C TYR A 43 0.20 -13.87 -5.58
N ILE A 44 1.08 -14.87 -5.76
CA ILE A 44 2.07 -15.21 -4.71
C ILE A 44 3.56 -15.03 -5.10
N GLU A 45 3.92 -14.69 -6.33
CA GLU A 45 5.32 -14.35 -6.61
C GLU A 45 5.40 -13.09 -7.46
N ASN A 46 5.48 -11.92 -6.82
CA ASN A 46 6.05 -10.74 -7.48
C ASN A 46 6.85 -9.93 -6.47
N GLU A 47 8.17 -9.95 -6.61
CA GLU A 47 9.00 -8.79 -6.30
C GLU A 47 8.56 -7.66 -7.24
N VAL A 48 7.59 -6.86 -6.79
CA VAL A 48 6.96 -5.83 -7.60
C VAL A 48 7.93 -4.68 -7.83
N LYS A 49 8.34 -4.51 -9.08
CA LYS A 49 8.97 -3.27 -9.55
C LYS A 49 7.86 -2.22 -9.64
N ASN A 50 8.12 -0.96 -9.33
CA ASN A 50 7.14 0.14 -9.27
C ASN A 50 6.14 0.28 -10.46
N GLY A 51 6.35 -0.42 -11.58
CA GLY A 51 5.37 -0.53 -12.67
C GLY A 51 4.14 -1.39 -12.36
N ASP A 52 4.23 -2.39 -11.47
CA ASP A 52 3.11 -3.34 -11.27
C ASP A 52 2.02 -2.80 -10.34
N VAL A 53 2.35 -1.89 -9.42
CA VAL A 53 1.37 -1.37 -8.44
C VAL A 53 0.21 -0.62 -9.12
N LEU A 54 0.50 0.17 -10.16
CA LEU A 54 -0.57 0.88 -10.88
C LEU A 54 -1.47 -0.11 -11.62
N GLU A 55 -0.89 -1.06 -12.35
CA GLU A 55 -1.65 -2.03 -13.12
C GLU A 55 -2.52 -2.90 -12.20
N GLU A 56 -1.98 -3.35 -11.08
CA GLU A 56 -2.72 -4.05 -10.04
C GLU A 56 -3.85 -3.19 -9.48
N THR A 57 -3.59 -1.92 -9.17
CA THR A 57 -4.61 -0.97 -8.70
C THR A 57 -5.74 -0.81 -9.71
N LEU A 58 -5.41 -0.64 -11.00
CA LEU A 58 -6.43 -0.49 -12.04
C LEU A 58 -7.26 -1.76 -12.19
N ASN A 59 -6.63 -2.94 -12.13
CA ASN A 59 -7.34 -4.23 -12.18
C ASN A 59 -8.33 -4.39 -11.02
N GLU A 60 -7.95 -4.01 -9.80
CA GLU A 60 -8.87 -3.99 -8.66
C GLU A 60 -10.03 -3.03 -8.86
N LEU A 61 -9.76 -1.82 -9.34
CA LEU A 61 -10.80 -0.81 -9.60
C LEU A 61 -11.76 -1.24 -10.71
N ILE A 62 -11.30 -2.02 -11.70
CA ILE A 62 -12.17 -2.66 -12.71
C ILE A 62 -13.06 -3.70 -12.04
N ASN A 63 -12.49 -4.57 -11.20
CA ASN A 63 -13.24 -5.62 -10.51
C ASN A 63 -14.30 -5.04 -9.56
N GLU A 64 -13.99 -3.92 -8.90
CA GLU A 64 -14.91 -3.14 -8.06
C GLU A 64 -15.93 -2.33 -8.89
N LYS A 65 -15.84 -2.36 -10.23
CA LYS A 65 -16.67 -1.59 -11.17
C LYS A 65 -16.62 -0.08 -10.95
N ILE A 66 -15.51 0.42 -10.41
CA ILE A 66 -15.25 1.85 -10.20
C ILE A 66 -14.80 2.50 -11.51
N ILE A 67 -13.99 1.78 -12.29
CA ILE A 67 -13.57 2.17 -13.63
C ILE A 67 -13.88 1.05 -14.62
N THR A 68 -13.96 1.41 -15.89
CA THR A 68 -14.06 0.44 -16.99
C THR A 68 -12.67 -0.02 -17.43
N LYS A 69 -12.61 -1.18 -18.09
CA LYS A 69 -11.37 -1.65 -18.74
C LYS A 69 -10.85 -0.63 -19.76
N GLU A 70 -11.73 0.00 -20.53
CA GLU A 70 -11.36 1.02 -21.51
C GLU A 70 -10.69 2.24 -20.84
N GLN A 71 -11.20 2.69 -19.69
CA GLN A 71 -10.56 3.76 -18.91
C GLN A 71 -9.17 3.36 -18.41
N ALA A 72 -9.03 2.14 -17.86
CA ALA A 72 -7.73 1.62 -17.43
C ALA A 72 -6.72 1.55 -18.59
N ASP A 73 -7.15 1.06 -19.76
CA ASP A 73 -6.31 0.96 -20.96
C ASP A 73 -5.86 2.34 -21.45
N LYS A 74 -6.74 3.36 -21.41
CA LYS A 74 -6.38 4.75 -21.71
C LYS A 74 -5.34 5.30 -20.75
N ILE A 75 -5.50 5.05 -19.45
CA ILE A 75 -4.51 5.45 -18.42
C ILE A 75 -3.16 4.79 -18.72
N LEU A 76 -3.12 3.47 -18.87
CA LEU A 76 -1.87 2.74 -19.13
C LEU A 76 -1.19 3.18 -20.45
N THR A 77 -1.98 3.45 -21.48
CA THR A 77 -1.47 3.91 -22.78
C THR A 77 -0.86 5.29 -22.67
N TYR A 78 -1.53 6.24 -22.00
CA TYR A 78 -1.01 7.59 -21.77
C TYR A 78 0.35 7.54 -21.06
N LEU A 79 0.47 6.68 -20.04
CA LEU A 79 1.70 6.54 -19.25
C LEU A 79 2.85 5.90 -20.02
N LYS A 80 2.57 4.85 -20.81
CA LYS A 80 3.56 4.21 -21.68
C LYS A 80 4.04 5.16 -22.79
N GLY A 81 3.16 6.04 -23.29
CA GLY A 81 3.50 7.08 -24.28
C GLY A 81 4.39 8.18 -23.71
N ASN A 82 4.07 8.72 -22.53
CA ASN A 82 4.84 9.80 -21.90
C ASN A 82 6.18 9.34 -21.31
N SER A 83 6.36 8.04 -21.01
CA SER A 83 7.64 7.49 -20.54
C SER A 83 8.76 7.51 -21.60
N LYS A 84 8.45 7.62 -22.90
CA LYS A 84 9.44 7.57 -23.98
C LYS A 84 10.11 8.93 -24.28
N ASN A 85 9.62 10.02 -23.70
CA ASN A 85 10.08 11.40 -23.97
C ASN A 85 10.83 12.06 -22.79
N SER A 86 11.28 11.30 -21.79
CA SER A 86 11.82 11.89 -20.54
C SER A 86 13.35 11.94 -20.49
N ASN A 87 13.92 13.05 -20.95
CA ASN A 87 15.31 13.45 -20.65
C ASN A 87 15.36 14.52 -19.53
N THR A 88 14.51 14.44 -18.50
CA THR A 88 14.41 15.49 -17.47
C THR A 88 13.94 14.98 -16.11
N ASN A 89 14.64 15.45 -15.07
CA ASN A 89 14.71 14.96 -13.69
C ASN A 89 13.40 15.07 -12.87
N ASN A 90 13.17 14.03 -12.04
CA ASN A 90 12.58 13.94 -10.69
C ASN A 90 11.27 14.66 -10.26
N SER A 91 10.58 15.46 -11.08
CA SER A 91 9.35 16.19 -10.68
C SER A 91 8.02 15.63 -11.23
N LYS A 92 8.02 14.52 -12.00
CA LYS A 92 6.88 14.17 -12.88
C LYS A 92 5.74 13.31 -12.28
N ASN A 93 5.93 12.62 -11.15
CA ASN A 93 4.87 11.73 -10.64
C ASN A 93 3.69 12.49 -10.01
N GLU A 94 3.90 13.65 -9.38
CA GLU A 94 2.80 14.47 -8.84
C GLU A 94 1.91 15.06 -9.94
N LYS A 95 2.46 15.34 -11.13
CA LYS A 95 1.72 15.93 -12.26
C LYS A 95 1.02 14.90 -13.13
N LEU A 96 1.30 13.61 -12.93
CA LEU A 96 0.80 12.53 -13.78
C LEU A 96 -0.74 12.48 -13.81
N PHE A 97 -1.33 12.42 -12.63
CA PHE A 97 -2.78 12.31 -12.49
C PHE A 97 -3.47 13.64 -12.82
N ASP A 98 -2.83 14.77 -12.52
CA ASP A 98 -3.30 16.10 -12.92
C ASP A 98 -3.36 16.22 -14.45
N GLU A 99 -2.37 15.65 -15.15
CA GLU A 99 -2.39 15.56 -16.62
C GLU A 99 -3.49 14.63 -17.13
N LEU A 100 -3.72 13.47 -16.49
CA LEU A 100 -4.83 12.58 -16.87
C LEU A 100 -6.19 13.28 -16.72
N VAL A 101 -6.36 14.07 -15.66
CA VAL A 101 -7.55 14.91 -15.44
C VAL A 101 -7.67 16.00 -16.49
N LYS A 102 -6.59 16.75 -16.75
CA LYS A 102 -6.55 17.81 -17.76
C LYS A 102 -6.88 17.30 -19.17
N ASN A 103 -6.46 16.08 -19.49
CA ASN A 103 -6.75 15.42 -20.77
C ASN A 103 -8.12 14.73 -20.80
N ASN A 104 -8.96 14.90 -19.76
CA ASN A 104 -10.27 14.27 -19.61
C ASN A 104 -10.23 12.73 -19.73
N ILE A 105 -9.12 12.09 -19.35
CA ILE A 105 -9.00 10.63 -19.32
C ILE A 105 -9.69 10.07 -18.08
N VAL A 106 -9.59 10.79 -16.96
CA VAL A 106 -10.26 10.50 -15.69
C VAL A 106 -10.82 11.78 -15.07
N THR A 107 -11.76 11.66 -14.15
CA THR A 107 -12.20 12.77 -13.29
C THR A 107 -11.22 12.98 -12.13
N GLU A 108 -11.25 14.14 -11.48
CA GLU A 108 -10.42 14.39 -10.28
C GLU A 108 -10.71 13.39 -9.16
N GLU A 109 -11.98 13.03 -8.96
CA GLU A 109 -12.39 12.02 -7.97
C GLU A 109 -11.77 10.65 -8.27
N LEU A 110 -11.79 10.20 -9.52
CA LEU A 110 -11.17 8.94 -9.92
C LEU A 110 -9.65 8.99 -9.80
N ALA A 111 -9.03 10.11 -10.18
CA ALA A 111 -7.61 10.32 -10.02
C ALA A 111 -7.19 10.24 -8.54
N GLU A 112 -7.92 10.90 -7.64
CA GLU A 112 -7.71 10.79 -6.20
C GLU A 112 -7.86 9.35 -5.70
N LYS A 113 -8.89 8.64 -6.15
CA LYS A 113 -9.13 7.25 -5.74
C LYS A 113 -8.01 6.31 -6.16
N ILE A 114 -7.47 6.49 -7.38
CA ILE A 114 -6.32 5.74 -7.87
C ILE A 114 -5.07 6.09 -7.04
N ARG A 115 -4.78 7.39 -6.82
CA ARG A 115 -3.65 7.84 -5.99
C ARG A 115 -3.71 7.24 -4.58
N ASP A 116 -4.87 7.28 -3.94
CA ASP A 116 -5.09 6.74 -2.60
C ASP A 116 -4.83 5.22 -2.56
N ARG A 117 -5.40 4.45 -3.50
CA ARG A 117 -5.21 2.99 -3.57
C ARG A 117 -3.76 2.60 -3.85
N MET A 118 -3.10 3.31 -4.75
CA MET A 118 -1.68 3.10 -5.02
C MET A 118 -0.84 3.39 -3.77
N GLY A 119 -1.13 4.49 -3.07
CA GLY A 119 -0.46 4.84 -1.81
C GLY A 119 -0.61 3.73 -0.77
N ASP A 120 -1.84 3.25 -0.57
CA ASP A 120 -2.13 2.15 0.35
C ASP A 120 -1.37 0.87 -0.03
N LYS A 121 -1.34 0.49 -1.32
CA LYS A 121 -0.58 -0.68 -1.79
C LYS A 121 0.92 -0.54 -1.58
N ILE A 122 1.50 0.60 -1.97
CA ILE A 122 2.93 0.89 -1.76
C ILE A 122 3.27 0.78 -0.27
N PHE A 123 2.41 1.30 0.60
CA PHE A 123 2.59 1.21 2.03
C PHE A 123 2.52 -0.24 2.53
N VAL A 124 1.53 -1.03 2.09
CA VAL A 124 1.42 -2.46 2.45
C VAL A 124 2.68 -3.22 2.05
N HIS A 125 3.15 -3.08 0.81
CA HIS A 125 4.39 -3.73 0.36
C HIS A 125 5.61 -3.34 1.21
N LYS A 126 5.81 -2.04 1.44
CA LYS A 126 6.91 -1.56 2.30
C LYS A 126 6.81 -2.07 3.73
N LYS A 127 5.59 -2.10 4.28
CA LYS A 127 5.33 -2.59 5.63
C LYS A 127 5.63 -4.08 5.72
N ASP A 128 5.30 -4.87 4.71
CA ASP A 128 5.62 -6.30 4.64
C ASP A 128 7.13 -6.54 4.55
N GLU A 129 7.85 -5.77 3.72
CA GLU A 129 9.32 -5.82 3.67
C GLU A 129 9.95 -5.47 5.03
N ILE A 130 9.44 -4.44 5.71
CA ILE A 130 9.89 -4.07 7.06
C ILE A 130 9.57 -5.20 8.04
N SER A 131 8.37 -5.78 7.97
CA SER A 131 7.94 -6.89 8.83
C SER A 131 8.88 -8.10 8.72
N GLN A 132 9.26 -8.47 7.50
CA GLN A 132 10.22 -9.57 7.24
C GLN A 132 11.60 -9.26 7.83
N LYS A 133 12.11 -8.04 7.65
CA LYS A 133 13.41 -7.64 8.23
C LYS A 133 13.36 -7.55 9.76
N LEU A 134 12.22 -7.20 10.34
CA LEU A 134 12.03 -7.26 11.80
C LEU A 134 12.04 -8.70 12.32
N ASP A 135 11.57 -9.68 11.53
CA ASP A 135 11.70 -11.10 11.92
C ASP A 135 13.16 -11.51 12.06
N ASP A 136 14.06 -10.95 11.25
CA ASP A 136 15.50 -11.22 11.38
C ASP A 136 16.08 -10.63 12.67
N LEU A 137 15.59 -9.47 13.13
CA LEU A 137 15.95 -8.93 14.44
C LEU A 137 15.42 -9.78 15.60
N ILE A 138 14.25 -10.39 15.46
CA ILE A 138 13.71 -11.32 16.46
C ILE A 138 14.58 -12.58 16.52
N LYS A 139 14.95 -13.15 15.36
CA LYS A 139 15.86 -14.31 15.30
C LYS A 139 17.20 -14.02 15.98
N ASN A 140 17.69 -12.79 15.86
CA ASN A 140 18.91 -12.33 16.51
C ASN A 140 18.72 -11.92 17.97
N ASN A 141 17.52 -12.13 18.56
CA ASN A 141 17.13 -11.70 19.89
C ASN A 141 17.35 -10.19 20.16
N THR A 142 17.40 -9.38 19.11
CA THR A 142 17.57 -7.92 19.23
C THR A 142 16.26 -7.30 19.69
N ILE A 143 15.12 -7.77 19.18
CA ILE A 143 13.78 -7.35 19.61
C ILE A 143 12.92 -8.59 19.86
N ASN A 144 11.73 -8.41 20.42
CA ASN A 144 10.71 -9.45 20.56
C ASN A 144 9.47 -9.20 19.68
N GLU A 145 8.55 -10.18 19.64
CA GLU A 145 7.31 -10.13 18.86
C GLU A 145 6.40 -8.95 19.25
N GLU A 146 6.33 -8.60 20.54
CA GLU A 146 5.51 -7.48 21.00
C GLU A 146 6.08 -6.14 20.51
N GLN A 147 7.40 -5.98 20.56
CA GLN A 147 8.10 -4.80 20.04
C GLN A 147 7.92 -4.68 18.52
N LYS A 148 8.05 -5.79 17.77
CA LYS A 148 7.75 -5.81 16.33
C LYS A 148 6.31 -5.36 16.06
N LYS A 149 5.33 -5.90 16.78
CA LYS A 149 3.92 -5.50 16.62
C LYS A 149 3.72 -4.00 16.88
N LYS A 150 4.34 -3.44 17.92
CA LYS A 150 4.26 -2.00 18.24
C LYS A 150 4.89 -1.13 17.16
N VAL A 151 6.04 -1.54 16.60
CA VAL A 151 6.67 -0.84 15.46
C VAL A 151 5.75 -0.83 14.24
N LEU A 152 5.17 -1.98 13.88
CA LEU A 152 4.26 -2.09 12.73
C LEU A 152 2.96 -1.28 12.93
N ASN A 153 2.45 -1.21 14.16
CA ASN A 153 1.28 -0.40 14.48
C ASN A 153 1.57 1.10 14.35
N LYS A 154 2.72 1.58 14.86
CA LYS A 154 3.12 2.99 14.69
C LYS A 154 3.32 3.37 13.23
N LEU A 155 3.85 2.46 12.41
CA LEU A 155 3.95 2.68 10.96
C LEU A 155 2.57 2.85 10.30
N GLU A 156 1.60 2.04 10.70
CA GLU A 156 0.20 2.11 10.22
C GLU A 156 -0.49 3.42 10.63
N GLU A 157 -0.35 3.80 11.90
CA GLU A 157 -0.88 5.06 12.44
C GLU A 157 -0.28 6.26 11.72
N ALA A 158 1.05 6.29 11.55
CA ALA A 158 1.73 7.35 10.83
C ALA A 158 1.32 7.41 9.35
N HIS A 159 1.05 6.28 8.71
CA HIS A 159 0.54 6.25 7.34
C HIS A 159 -0.88 6.85 7.23
N LYS A 160 -1.78 6.47 8.14
CA LYS A 160 -3.14 7.02 8.20
C LYS A 160 -3.14 8.52 8.46
N GLU A 161 -2.35 8.98 9.43
CA GLU A 161 -2.18 10.40 9.74
C GLU A 161 -1.67 11.18 8.53
N ARG A 162 -0.63 10.67 7.84
CA ARG A 162 -0.12 11.30 6.62
C ARG A 162 -1.19 11.40 5.53
N ARG A 163 -1.98 10.34 5.32
CA ARG A 163 -3.05 10.33 4.32
C ARG A 163 -4.12 11.38 4.63
N GLU A 164 -4.56 11.47 5.88
CA GLU A 164 -5.53 12.48 6.30
C GLU A 164 -4.99 13.89 6.16
N ASN A 165 -3.73 14.12 6.53
CA ASN A 165 -3.09 15.41 6.39
C ASN A 165 -2.91 15.80 4.92
N CYS A 166 -2.53 14.86 4.04
CA CYS A 166 -2.49 15.09 2.60
C CYS A 166 -3.86 15.55 2.09
N LYS A 167 -4.97 14.94 2.54
CA LYS A 167 -6.33 15.36 2.16
C LYS A 167 -6.66 16.76 2.65
N LYS A 168 -6.34 17.09 3.90
CA LYS A 168 -6.57 18.44 4.46
C LYS A 168 -5.75 19.51 3.75
N LEU A 169 -4.54 19.18 3.32
CA LEU A 169 -3.66 20.08 2.58
C LEU A 169 -4.08 20.28 1.12
N LYS A 170 -5.02 19.51 0.57
CA LYS A 170 -5.52 19.71 -0.80
C LYS A 170 -6.29 21.01 -0.89
N GLY A 171 -6.05 21.78 -1.95
CA GLY A 171 -6.74 23.05 -2.20
C GLY A 171 -6.30 24.23 -1.34
N MET A 172 -5.50 24.02 -0.29
CA MET A 172 -4.87 25.11 0.47
C MET A 172 -3.81 25.82 -0.38
N SER A 173 -3.73 27.15 -0.25
CA SER A 173 -2.61 27.95 -0.78
C SER A 173 -1.30 27.64 -0.06
N ASP A 174 -0.17 28.00 -0.64
CA ASP A 174 1.16 27.72 -0.04
C ASP A 174 1.31 28.36 1.35
N LYS A 175 0.73 29.54 1.56
CA LYS A 175 0.72 30.21 2.86
C LYS A 175 -0.10 29.43 3.89
N GLU A 176 -1.33 29.04 3.52
CA GLU A 176 -2.21 28.26 4.40
C GLU A 176 -1.62 26.87 4.71
N ARG A 177 -0.97 26.23 3.72
CA ARG A 177 -0.25 24.97 3.92
C ARG A 177 0.86 25.11 4.94
N LYS A 178 1.69 26.14 4.81
CA LYS A 178 2.79 26.41 5.74
C LYS A 178 2.26 26.62 7.15
N GLU A 179 1.26 27.48 7.31
CA GLU A 179 0.62 27.73 8.61
C GLU A 179 0.00 26.46 9.21
N TYR A 180 -0.66 25.63 8.39
CA TYR A 180 -1.24 24.37 8.85
C TYR A 180 -0.18 23.36 9.28
N ILE A 181 0.92 23.22 8.53
CA ILE A 181 2.04 22.32 8.86
C ILE A 181 2.70 22.73 10.17
N GLU A 182 2.99 24.02 10.34
CA GLU A 182 3.61 24.57 11.56
C GLU A 182 2.68 24.40 12.76
N LYS A 183 1.40 24.74 12.62
CA LYS A 183 0.42 24.65 13.72
C LYS A 183 0.18 23.22 14.21
N ASN A 184 0.17 22.25 13.29
CA ASN A 184 -0.12 20.85 13.61
C ASN A 184 1.15 20.00 13.82
N ASN A 185 2.34 20.62 13.82
CA ASN A 185 3.64 19.94 13.92
C ASN A 185 3.75 18.74 12.98
N LEU A 186 3.36 18.94 11.71
CA LEU A 186 3.38 17.87 10.70
C LEU A 186 4.78 17.58 10.14
N HIS A 187 5.80 18.18 10.75
CA HIS A 187 7.19 17.79 10.52
C HIS A 187 7.37 16.30 10.83
N ASN A 188 8.22 15.63 10.05
CA ASN A 188 8.41 14.18 10.08
C ASN A 188 8.57 13.65 11.52
N LYS A 189 7.48 13.15 12.12
CA LYS A 189 7.52 12.48 13.43
C LYS A 189 8.37 11.23 13.29
N ASP A 190 9.42 11.14 14.11
CA ASP A 190 10.24 9.94 14.17
C ASP A 190 9.54 8.91 15.07
N ILE A 191 8.93 7.91 14.43
CA ILE A 191 8.23 6.83 15.11
C ILE A 191 9.15 6.07 16.09
N LEU A 192 10.47 6.02 15.84
CA LEU A 192 11.40 5.34 16.72
C LEU A 192 11.69 6.17 17.97
N GLU A 193 11.69 7.50 17.83
CA GLU A 193 11.81 8.41 18.98
C GLU A 193 10.59 8.28 19.91
N GLU A 194 9.39 8.16 19.35
CA GLU A 194 8.18 7.90 20.15
C GLU A 194 8.28 6.56 20.89
N LEU A 195 8.67 5.48 20.19
CA LEU A 195 8.82 4.16 20.80
C LEU A 195 9.92 4.12 21.88
N LEU A 196 10.98 4.92 21.73
CA LEU A 196 12.00 5.13 22.76
C LEU A 196 11.43 5.84 23.99
N LYS A 197 10.67 6.92 23.80
CA LYS A 197 10.02 7.67 24.88
C LYS A 197 8.99 6.83 25.63
N GLU A 198 8.25 5.98 24.91
CA GLU A 198 7.29 5.03 25.47
C GLU A 198 7.98 3.85 26.18
N GLY A 199 9.32 3.73 26.10
CA GLY A 199 10.08 2.63 26.70
C GLY A 199 9.83 1.28 26.04
N VAL A 200 9.26 1.27 24.83
CA VAL A 200 8.98 0.05 24.07
C VAL A 200 10.26 -0.58 23.56
N ILE A 201 11.22 0.25 23.14
CA ILE A 201 12.52 -0.17 22.62
C ILE A 201 13.66 0.57 23.32
N THR A 202 14.86 0.00 23.30
CA THR A 202 16.10 0.66 23.74
C THR A 202 16.73 1.46 22.60
N LYS A 203 17.69 2.34 22.93
CA LYS A 203 18.46 3.11 21.92
C LYS A 203 19.14 2.21 20.90
N GLU A 204 19.71 1.10 21.35
CA GLU A 204 20.37 0.11 20.49
C GLU A 204 19.38 -0.59 19.56
N GLN A 205 18.19 -0.94 20.07
CA GLN A 205 17.12 -1.53 19.27
C GLN A 205 16.60 -0.54 18.23
N ALA A 206 16.42 0.73 18.59
CA ALA A 206 16.02 1.78 17.66
C ALA A 206 17.04 1.94 16.52
N GLU A 207 18.33 1.95 16.81
CA GLU A 207 19.38 2.02 15.78
C GLU A 207 19.39 0.77 14.87
N ALA A 208 19.13 -0.42 15.42
CA ALA A 208 18.99 -1.64 14.61
C ALA A 208 17.78 -1.55 13.67
N ILE A 209 16.62 -1.10 14.17
CA ILE A 209 15.40 -0.92 13.38
C ILE A 209 15.59 0.18 12.33
N LYS A 210 16.29 1.26 12.66
CA LYS A 210 16.56 2.38 11.74
C LYS A 210 17.34 1.98 10.49
N LYS A 211 18.17 0.93 10.57
CA LYS A 211 18.89 0.37 9.42
C LYS A 211 17.99 -0.41 8.46
N ILE A 212 16.84 -0.87 8.94
CA ILE A 212 15.88 -1.69 8.20
C ILE A 212 14.84 -0.82 7.48
N ILE A 213 14.42 0.26 8.14
CA ILE A 213 13.45 1.20 7.57
C ILE A 213 14.16 2.04 6.50
N PRO A 214 13.76 1.94 5.21
CA PRO A 214 14.38 2.73 4.16
C PRO A 214 14.19 4.21 4.45
N ARG A 215 15.30 4.98 4.51
CA ARG A 215 15.23 6.44 4.53
C ARG A 215 14.69 6.89 3.18
N ASN A 216 13.59 7.63 3.18
CA ASN A 216 13.31 8.51 2.06
C ASN A 216 14.44 9.57 2.08
N ASN A 217 15.43 9.42 1.21
CA ASN A 217 16.38 10.48 0.91
C ASN A 217 15.61 11.59 0.17
N MET A 218 14.90 12.42 0.92
CA MET A 218 14.52 13.75 0.44
C MET A 218 15.62 14.70 0.91
N ASN A 219 16.64 14.85 0.08
CA ASN A 219 17.52 16.02 0.08
C ASN A 219 16.87 17.10 -0.79
#